data_AF-L7LG13-F1
#
_entry.id   AF-L7LG13-F1
#
_cell.length_a   1.000
_cell.length_b   1.000
_cell.length_c   1.000
_cell.angle_alpha   90.00
_cell.angle_beta   90.00
_cell.angle_gamma   90.00
#
_symmetry.space_group_name_H-M   'P 1'
#
loop_
_entity.id
_entity.type
_entity.pdbx_description
1 polymer ?
#
loop_
_entity_poly.entity_id
_entity_poly.type
_entity_poly.pdbx_seq_one_letter_code
_entity_poly.pdbx_strand_id
1 'polypeptide(L)'
;MRYALSPTGDLITATPGAAGVCRGCGGGLIPKCGGLTAWHWAHLARDCDQWAEPDNSWHLDWQSAAPADRVEVTIGPHRADILTPDGRVVEVQHSPISAAAIVEREQFYGPMAWIFDAREAFAAERLILYRRPTWAGFRWKHARRSVLACSRPVFLDCGGDLLFRVRRIGIDTRGRCTGWGTVGSARDFRVWLAGPAGAVAA
;
A
#
# COMPACT_ATOMS: atom_id res chain seq x y z
N MET A 1 0.31 -6.57 -11.87
CA MET A 1 -1.06 -6.03 -11.76
C MET A 1 -2.03 -7.14 -11.38
N ARG A 2 -3.02 -6.88 -10.54
CA ARG A 2 -4.04 -7.85 -10.10
C ARG A 2 -5.23 -7.91 -11.06
N TYR A 3 -5.68 -6.77 -11.55
CA TYR A 3 -6.86 -6.68 -12.41
C TYR A 3 -6.54 -6.19 -13.83
N ALA A 4 -7.26 -6.74 -14.80
CA ALA A 4 -7.33 -6.27 -16.18
C ALA A 4 -8.77 -5.92 -16.53
N LEU A 5 -8.98 -5.14 -17.59
CA LEU A 5 -10.30 -5.01 -18.21
C LEU A 5 -10.50 -6.14 -19.21
N SER A 6 -11.62 -6.85 -19.07
CA SER A 6 -12.09 -7.83 -20.06
C SER A 6 -12.55 -7.12 -21.35
N PRO A 7 -12.79 -7.87 -22.45
CA PRO A 7 -13.41 -7.31 -23.66
C PRO A 7 -14.79 -6.67 -23.42
N THR A 8 -15.51 -7.07 -22.37
CA THR A 8 -16.81 -6.53 -21.97
C THR A 8 -16.70 -5.32 -21.03
N GLY A 9 -15.49 -4.97 -20.60
CA GLY A 9 -15.23 -3.85 -19.68
C GLY A 9 -15.24 -4.24 -18.20
N ASP A 10 -15.37 -5.53 -17.87
CA ASP A 10 -15.37 -6.02 -16.49
C ASP A 10 -13.94 -6.15 -15.94
N LEU A 11 -13.77 -5.91 -14.64
CA LEU A 11 -12.50 -6.16 -13.95
C LEU A 11 -12.32 -7.65 -13.68
N ILE A 12 -11.26 -8.23 -14.24
CA ILE A 12 -10.98 -9.66 -14.16
C ILE A 12 -9.57 -9.93 -13.60
N THR A 13 -9.45 -10.99 -12.80
CA THR A 13 -8.16 -11.54 -12.38
C THR A 13 -7.54 -12.41 -13.47
N ALA A 14 -6.23 -12.59 -13.44
CA ALA A 14 -5.55 -13.45 -14.40
C ALA A 14 -6.02 -14.91 -14.24
N THR A 15 -6.37 -15.56 -15.34
CA THR A 15 -6.59 -17.01 -15.42
C THR A 15 -5.90 -17.55 -16.68
N PRO A 16 -5.57 -18.84 -16.76
CA PRO A 16 -4.95 -19.41 -17.95
C PRO A 16 -5.75 -19.12 -19.22
N GLY A 17 -5.09 -18.57 -20.23
CA GLY A 17 -5.70 -18.23 -21.53
C GLY A 17 -6.60 -16.99 -21.54
N ALA A 18 -6.77 -16.29 -20.41
CA ALA A 18 -7.55 -15.06 -20.38
C ALA A 18 -6.88 -13.93 -21.19
N ALA A 19 -7.70 -13.10 -21.82
CA ALA A 19 -7.27 -11.88 -22.50
C ALA A 19 -7.83 -10.68 -21.75
N GLY A 20 -7.00 -9.65 -21.60
CA GLY A 20 -7.40 -8.39 -20.99
C GLY A 20 -6.47 -7.26 -21.36
N VAL A 21 -6.93 -6.03 -21.13
CA VAL A 21 -6.16 -4.81 -21.36
C VAL A 21 -5.92 -4.06 -20.06
N CYS A 22 -4.84 -3.28 -20.02
CA CYS A 22 -4.55 -2.39 -18.92
C CYS A 22 -5.59 -1.28 -18.86
N ARG A 23 -6.21 -1.09 -17.70
CA ARG A 23 -7.17 -0.01 -17.50
C ARG A 23 -6.57 1.39 -17.56
N GLY A 24 -5.25 1.52 -17.41
CA GLY A 24 -4.57 2.80 -17.45
C GLY A 24 -4.17 3.24 -18.86
N CYS A 25 -3.56 2.34 -19.64
CA CYS A 25 -3.04 2.68 -20.97
C CYS A 25 -3.76 1.99 -22.14
N GLY A 26 -4.70 1.07 -21.87
CA GLY A 26 -5.36 0.25 -22.89
C GLY A 26 -4.45 -0.82 -23.52
N GLY A 27 -3.19 -0.91 -23.12
CA GLY A 27 -2.23 -1.88 -23.65
C GLY A 27 -2.58 -3.32 -23.27
N GLY A 28 -2.33 -4.27 -24.17
CA GLY A 28 -2.61 -5.68 -23.92
C GLY A 28 -1.77 -6.28 -22.78
N LEU A 29 -2.38 -7.17 -22.02
CA LEU A 29 -1.77 -7.86 -20.88
C LEU A 29 -1.67 -9.37 -21.12
N ILE A 30 -0.64 -9.99 -20.56
CA ILE A 30 -0.47 -11.46 -20.51
C ILE A 30 -0.83 -11.95 -19.09
N PRO A 31 -1.68 -12.98 -18.96
CA PRO A 31 -1.91 -13.62 -17.68
C PRO A 31 -0.69 -14.46 -17.28
N LYS A 32 -0.07 -14.13 -16.15
CA LYS A 32 1.00 -14.93 -15.53
C LYS A 32 0.35 -15.85 -14.49
N CYS A 33 0.19 -17.12 -14.87
CA CYS A 33 -0.44 -18.14 -14.04
C CYS A 33 0.56 -19.28 -13.78
N GLY A 34 0.51 -19.86 -12.58
CA GLY A 34 1.36 -20.98 -12.18
C GLY A 34 1.31 -21.27 -10.69
N GLY A 35 2.02 -22.32 -10.24
CA GLY A 35 2.05 -22.72 -8.83
C GLY A 35 3.08 -22.00 -7.96
N LEU A 36 4.02 -21.25 -8.57
CA LEU A 36 5.15 -20.63 -7.87
C LEU A 36 4.92 -19.16 -7.52
N THR A 37 4.00 -18.48 -8.20
CA THR A 37 3.74 -17.05 -8.03
C THR A 37 2.25 -16.79 -7.96
N ALA A 38 1.86 -15.74 -7.23
CA ALA A 38 0.48 -15.26 -7.26
C ALA A 38 0.12 -14.87 -8.70
N TRP A 39 -1.07 -15.29 -9.13
CA TRP A 39 -1.52 -15.03 -10.49
C TRP A 39 -1.71 -13.53 -10.68
N HIS A 40 -1.12 -12.99 -11.74
CA HIS A 40 -1.12 -11.57 -12.01
C HIS A 40 -1.08 -11.30 -13.51
N TRP A 41 -1.47 -10.10 -13.88
CA TRP A 41 -1.31 -9.55 -15.22
C TRP A 41 0.03 -8.83 -15.35
N ALA A 42 0.69 -9.06 -16.48
CA ALA A 42 1.89 -8.34 -16.89
C ALA A 42 1.63 -7.67 -18.26
N HIS A 43 2.17 -6.47 -18.46
CA HIS A 43 2.14 -5.83 -19.77
C HIS A 43 2.87 -6.69 -20.82
N LEU A 44 2.34 -6.71 -22.05
CA LEU A 44 3.07 -7.26 -23.20
C LEU A 44 4.36 -6.47 -23.47
N ALA A 45 4.28 -5.16 -23.28
CA ALA A 45 5.40 -4.23 -23.33
C ALA A 45 5.91 -3.90 -21.91
N ARG A 46 6.67 -2.82 -21.76
CA ARG A 46 7.00 -2.26 -20.44
C ARG A 46 5.72 -1.82 -19.72
N ASP A 47 5.74 -1.92 -18.39
CA ASP A 47 4.67 -1.38 -17.56
C ASP A 47 4.46 0.12 -17.84
N CYS A 48 3.20 0.53 -17.97
CA CYS A 48 2.83 1.91 -18.28
C CYS A 48 3.00 2.87 -17.09
N ASP A 49 3.20 2.35 -15.89
CA ASP A 49 3.47 3.14 -14.69
C ASP A 49 4.93 2.98 -14.26
N GLN A 50 5.66 4.09 -14.21
CA GLN A 50 7.05 4.11 -13.77
C GLN A 50 7.22 3.82 -12.27
N TRP A 51 6.15 3.94 -11.48
CA TRP A 51 6.13 3.62 -10.06
C TRP A 51 5.75 2.17 -9.76
N ALA A 52 5.43 1.38 -10.80
CA ALA A 52 5.07 -0.01 -10.64
C ALA A 52 6.20 -0.82 -10.00
N GLU A 53 5.90 -1.48 -8.88
CA GLU A 53 6.77 -2.46 -8.25
C GLU A 53 6.11 -3.85 -8.29
N PRO A 54 6.89 -4.94 -8.22
CA PRO A 54 6.31 -6.27 -8.08
C PRO A 54 5.60 -6.43 -6.73
N ASP A 55 4.31 -6.76 -6.77
CA ASP A 55 3.54 -7.04 -5.56
C ASP A 55 3.93 -8.39 -4.95
N ASN A 56 4.20 -8.40 -3.64
CA ASN A 56 4.34 -9.63 -2.88
C ASN A 56 3.00 -10.04 -2.24
N SER A 57 2.97 -11.21 -1.59
CA SER A 57 1.75 -11.73 -0.96
C SER A 57 1.14 -10.80 0.08
N TRP A 58 1.96 -9.99 0.77
CA TRP A 58 1.49 -9.01 1.75
C TRP A 58 0.85 -7.79 1.11
N HIS A 59 1.43 -7.30 0.02
CA HIS A 59 0.86 -6.21 -0.77
C HIS A 59 -0.50 -6.62 -1.34
N LEU A 60 -0.57 -7.83 -1.90
CA LEU A 60 -1.80 -8.40 -2.43
C LEU A 60 -2.86 -8.65 -1.35
N ASP A 61 -2.45 -8.95 -0.12
CA ASP A 61 -3.36 -9.11 1.02
C ASP A 61 -4.03 -7.77 1.38
N TRP A 62 -3.27 -6.68 1.45
CA TRP A 62 -3.81 -5.34 1.65
C TRP A 62 -4.76 -4.91 0.53
N GLN A 63 -4.36 -5.10 -0.73
CA GLN A 63 -5.23 -4.83 -1.87
C GLN A 63 -6.51 -5.66 -1.85
N SER A 64 -6.46 -6.92 -1.41
CA SER A 64 -7.65 -7.79 -1.37
C SER A 64 -8.73 -7.36 -0.37
N ALA A 65 -8.40 -6.45 0.55
CA ALA A 65 -9.37 -5.89 1.48
C ALA A 65 -10.33 -4.89 0.84
N ALA A 66 -9.97 -4.31 -0.31
CA ALA A 66 -10.83 -3.37 -1.03
C ALA A 66 -11.54 -4.05 -2.22
N PRO A 67 -12.74 -3.58 -2.61
CA PRO A 67 -13.40 -4.01 -3.84
C PRO A 67 -12.54 -3.72 -5.08
N ALA A 68 -12.69 -4.53 -6.13
CA ALA A 68 -11.80 -4.53 -7.30
C ALA A 68 -11.73 -3.17 -8.03
N ASP A 69 -12.83 -2.42 -8.06
CA ASP A 69 -12.92 -1.08 -8.65
C ASP A 69 -12.09 -0.03 -7.89
N ARG A 70 -11.70 -0.31 -6.65
CA ARG A 70 -10.88 0.55 -5.79
C ARG A 70 -9.46 0.05 -5.59
N VAL A 71 -9.02 -0.98 -6.32
CA VAL A 71 -7.66 -1.53 -6.25
C VAL A 71 -6.94 -1.26 -7.56
N GLU A 72 -5.70 -0.73 -7.54
CA GLU A 72 -4.88 -0.37 -8.72
C GLU A 72 -5.43 0.79 -9.58
N VAL A 73 -6.04 1.79 -8.95
CA VAL A 73 -6.77 2.88 -9.64
C VAL A 73 -5.85 3.82 -10.38
N THR A 74 -6.04 3.91 -11.69
CA THR A 74 -5.29 4.84 -12.53
C THR A 74 -5.72 6.26 -12.23
N ILE A 75 -4.78 7.07 -11.78
CA ILE A 75 -4.91 8.51 -11.56
C ILE A 75 -3.79 9.15 -12.38
N GLY A 76 -4.16 9.87 -13.45
CA GLY A 76 -3.18 10.41 -14.40
C GLY A 76 -2.25 9.32 -14.94
N PRO A 77 -0.91 9.48 -14.88
CA PRO A 77 0.04 8.47 -15.37
C PRO A 77 0.34 7.35 -14.36
N HIS A 78 -0.20 7.38 -13.15
CA HIS A 78 0.15 6.46 -12.07
C HIS A 78 -1.04 5.61 -11.61
N ARG A 79 -0.76 4.49 -10.94
CA ARG A 79 -1.76 3.63 -10.33
C ARG A 79 -1.64 3.70 -8.80
N ALA A 80 -2.71 4.13 -8.16
CA ALA A 80 -2.87 4.06 -6.72
C ALA A 80 -3.16 2.60 -6.30
N ASP A 81 -2.50 2.10 -5.26
CA ASP A 81 -2.73 0.74 -4.79
C ASP A 81 -4.19 0.51 -4.38
N ILE A 82 -4.73 1.41 -3.55
CA ILE A 82 -6.09 1.31 -3.01
C ILE A 82 -6.72 2.70 -2.91
N LEU A 83 -8.01 2.80 -3.25
CA LEU A 83 -8.87 3.92 -2.87
C LEU A 83 -9.75 3.56 -1.67
N THR A 84 -9.75 4.44 -0.68
CA THR A 84 -10.62 4.34 0.49
C THR A 84 -12.06 4.64 0.09
N PRO A 85 -13.06 4.28 0.93
CA PRO A 85 -14.45 4.58 0.62
C PRO A 85 -14.74 6.07 0.43
N ASP A 86 -13.97 6.94 1.08
CA ASP A 86 -14.06 8.39 0.96
C ASP A 86 -13.10 8.98 -0.10
N GLY A 87 -12.57 8.15 -1.00
CA GLY A 87 -11.82 8.58 -2.19
C GLY A 87 -10.36 9.00 -1.94
N ARG A 88 -9.76 8.65 -0.79
CA ARG A 88 -8.34 8.90 -0.52
C ARG A 88 -7.49 7.75 -1.03
N VAL A 89 -6.26 8.05 -1.41
CA VAL A 89 -5.28 7.03 -1.82
C VAL A 89 -4.65 6.37 -0.59
N VAL A 90 -4.48 5.06 -0.64
CA VAL A 90 -3.62 4.31 0.28
C VAL A 90 -2.56 3.62 -0.56
N GLU A 91 -1.30 3.96 -0.33
CA GLU A 91 -0.13 3.32 -0.93
C GLU A 91 0.44 2.29 0.04
N VAL A 92 0.70 1.09 -0.46
CA VAL A 92 1.21 -0.05 0.31
C VAL A 92 2.67 -0.27 -0.08
N GLN A 93 3.60 -0.05 0.84
CA GLN A 93 5.02 0.00 0.51
C GLN A 93 5.82 -1.09 1.21
N HIS A 94 6.17 -2.14 0.45
CA HIS A 94 7.07 -3.19 0.91
C HIS A 94 8.53 -2.88 0.60
N SER A 95 8.87 -2.42 -0.59
CA SER A 95 10.27 -2.22 -1.00
C SER A 95 10.86 -0.92 -0.46
N PRO A 96 12.20 -0.73 -0.50
CA PRO A 96 12.82 0.56 -0.23
C PRO A 96 12.32 1.64 -1.21
N ILE A 97 11.81 2.75 -0.67
CA ILE A 97 11.42 3.93 -1.44
C ILE A 97 12.31 5.11 -1.02
N SER A 98 12.67 5.98 -1.97
CA SER A 98 13.47 7.18 -1.68
C SER A 98 12.63 8.29 -1.05
N ALA A 99 13.26 9.21 -0.33
CA ALA A 99 12.56 10.38 0.21
C ALA A 99 11.95 11.26 -0.90
N ALA A 100 12.65 11.39 -2.03
CA ALA A 100 12.16 12.15 -3.19
C ALA A 100 10.89 11.51 -3.78
N ALA A 101 10.86 10.19 -3.92
CA ALA A 101 9.68 9.47 -4.42
C ALA A 101 8.48 9.55 -3.46
N ILE A 102 8.71 9.56 -2.13
CA ILE A 102 7.65 9.82 -1.16
C ILE A 102 7.06 11.21 -1.37
N VAL A 103 7.91 12.24 -1.45
CA VAL A 103 7.46 13.63 -1.64
C VAL A 103 6.71 13.79 -2.96
N GLU A 104 7.22 13.21 -4.04
CA GLU A 104 6.60 13.21 -5.37
C GLU A 104 5.20 12.57 -5.33
N ARG A 105 5.06 11.38 -4.73
CA ARG A 105 3.78 10.68 -4.59
C ARG A 105 2.78 11.44 -3.71
N GLU A 106 3.23 12.00 -2.59
CA GLU A 106 2.37 12.78 -1.68
C GLU A 106 1.90 14.11 -2.27
N GLN A 107 2.69 14.70 -3.18
CA GLN A 107 2.29 15.88 -3.96
C GLN A 107 1.31 15.49 -5.06
N PHE A 108 1.58 14.39 -5.76
CA PHE A 108 0.76 13.91 -6.87
C PHE A 108 -0.65 13.50 -6.41
N TYR A 109 -0.74 12.61 -5.42
CA TYR A 109 -2.03 12.09 -4.96
C TYR A 109 -2.76 13.05 -4.01
N GLY A 110 -2.05 13.95 -3.34
CA GLY A 110 -2.65 14.87 -2.37
C GLY A 110 -3.22 14.13 -1.15
N PRO A 111 -4.56 13.98 -0.99
CA PRO A 111 -5.15 13.22 0.11
C PRO A 111 -4.82 11.71 0.03
N MET A 112 -3.74 11.32 0.72
CA MET A 112 -3.33 9.92 0.79
C MET A 112 -2.85 9.48 2.18
N ALA A 113 -2.62 8.19 2.35
CA ALA A 113 -1.94 7.58 3.49
C ALA A 113 -0.99 6.45 3.03
N TRP A 114 0.01 6.16 3.86
CA TRP A 114 0.97 5.08 3.64
C TRP A 114 0.72 3.91 4.58
N ILE A 115 0.85 2.68 4.07
CA ILE A 115 1.04 1.47 4.86
C ILE A 115 2.42 0.91 4.55
N PHE A 116 3.34 0.93 5.50
CA PHE A 116 4.66 0.33 5.35
C PHE A 116 4.71 -1.06 5.98
N ASP A 117 5.36 -2.00 5.28
CA ASP A 117 5.67 -3.32 5.84
C ASP A 117 6.74 -3.18 6.94
N ALA A 118 6.32 -3.37 8.20
CA ALA A 118 7.20 -3.37 9.35
C ALA A 118 7.24 -4.73 10.06
N ARG A 119 6.64 -5.77 9.47
CA ARG A 119 6.44 -7.09 10.09
C ARG A 119 7.76 -7.74 10.48
N GLU A 120 8.71 -7.77 9.56
CA GLU A 120 10.03 -8.35 9.81
C GLU A 120 10.81 -7.54 10.85
N ALA A 121 10.78 -6.21 10.78
CA ALA A 121 11.45 -5.37 11.77
C ALA A 121 10.85 -5.52 13.17
N PHE A 122 9.54 -5.73 13.27
CA PHE A 122 8.83 -5.97 14.53
C PHE A 122 9.15 -7.36 15.09
N ALA A 123 9.07 -8.40 14.25
CA ALA A 123 9.42 -9.78 14.64
C ALA A 123 10.88 -9.92 15.07
N ALA A 124 11.80 -9.17 14.44
CA ALA A 124 13.22 -9.14 14.79
C ALA A 124 13.56 -8.20 15.96
N GLU A 125 12.55 -7.64 16.66
CA GLU A 125 12.71 -6.69 17.79
C GLU A 125 13.53 -5.43 17.46
N ARG A 126 13.69 -5.13 16.17
CA ARG A 126 14.31 -3.90 15.72
C ARG A 126 13.36 -2.73 15.87
N LEU A 127 12.07 -2.96 15.60
CA LEU A 127 10.95 -2.08 15.95
C LEU A 127 10.33 -2.58 17.27
N ILE A 128 10.39 -1.75 18.31
CA ILE A 128 9.78 -2.03 19.62
C ILE A 128 8.73 -0.96 19.90
N LEU A 129 7.55 -1.39 20.34
CA LEU A 129 6.46 -0.52 20.77
C LEU A 129 6.37 -0.50 22.30
N TYR A 130 6.26 0.69 22.89
CA TYR A 130 6.10 0.92 24.32
C TYR A 130 4.66 1.36 24.59
N ARG A 131 3.78 0.41 24.90
CA ARG A 131 2.35 0.67 25.08
C ARG A 131 2.07 1.51 26.34
N ARG A 132 1.13 2.44 26.21
CA ARG A 132 0.49 3.21 27.29
C ARG A 132 -1.03 3.15 27.06
N PRO A 133 -1.86 3.58 28.02
CA PRO A 133 -3.32 3.45 27.90
C PRO A 133 -3.93 4.13 26.66
N THR A 134 -3.40 5.30 26.25
CA THR A 134 -3.98 6.11 25.17
C THR A 134 -3.06 6.33 23.97
N TRP A 135 -1.79 5.94 24.08
CA TRP A 135 -0.78 6.10 23.04
C TRP A 135 0.29 5.02 23.17
N ALA A 136 1.19 4.92 22.21
CA ALA A 136 2.35 4.06 22.32
C ALA A 136 3.57 4.77 21.72
N GLY A 137 4.68 4.71 22.44
CA GLY A 137 5.98 5.11 21.92
C GLY A 137 6.56 4.01 21.04
N PHE A 138 7.55 4.33 20.21
CA PHE A 138 8.32 3.30 19.52
C PHE A 138 9.79 3.66 19.38
N ARG A 139 10.61 2.62 19.22
CA ARG A 139 12.01 2.71 18.81
C ARG A 139 12.24 1.74 17.66
N TRP A 140 12.85 2.21 16.59
CA TRP A 140 13.13 1.43 15.38
C TRP A 140 14.60 1.52 14.97
N LYS A 141 15.33 0.41 15.15
CA LYS A 141 16.71 0.22 14.65
C LYS A 141 16.69 -0.14 13.16
N HIS A 142 17.61 0.46 12.41
CA HIS A 142 17.72 0.28 10.96
C HIS A 142 16.39 0.54 10.23
N ALA A 143 15.64 1.54 10.72
CA ALA A 143 14.45 2.00 10.05
C ALA A 143 14.80 2.59 8.68
N ARG A 144 13.88 2.46 7.73
CA ARG A 144 13.98 3.15 6.45
C ARG A 144 13.87 4.65 6.70
N ARG A 145 14.98 5.38 6.51
CA ARG A 145 15.02 6.81 6.81
C ARG A 145 14.10 7.64 5.93
N SER A 146 13.73 7.14 4.75
CA SER A 146 12.77 7.80 3.87
C SER A 146 11.40 8.01 4.53
N VAL A 147 10.98 7.19 5.49
CA VAL A 147 9.73 7.38 6.26
C VAL A 147 9.72 8.71 7.02
N LEU A 148 10.88 9.31 7.33
CA LEU A 148 10.97 10.64 7.93
C LEU A 148 10.52 11.77 6.98
N ALA A 149 10.47 11.50 5.66
CA ALA A 149 10.02 12.45 4.66
C ALA A 149 8.49 12.46 4.47
N CYS A 150 7.78 11.48 5.06
CA CYS A 150 6.32 11.44 4.97
C CYS A 150 5.69 12.64 5.68
N SER A 151 4.85 13.38 4.95
CA SER A 151 3.99 14.43 5.49
C SER A 151 2.54 13.96 5.62
N ARG A 152 2.19 12.83 5.00
CA ARG A 152 0.86 12.20 5.06
C ARG A 152 0.78 11.16 6.18
N PRO A 153 -0.43 10.73 6.60
CA PRO A 153 -0.58 9.69 7.61
C PRO A 153 0.21 8.42 7.28
N VAL A 154 0.95 7.91 8.25
CA VAL A 154 1.77 6.70 8.13
C VAL A 154 1.25 5.62 9.07
N PHE A 155 1.07 4.43 8.53
CA PHE A 155 0.76 3.21 9.26
C PHE A 155 1.90 2.21 9.08
N LEU A 156 2.30 1.57 10.17
CA LEU A 156 3.28 0.48 10.17
C LEU A 156 2.53 -0.81 10.44
N ASP A 157 2.48 -1.71 9.46
CA ASP A 157 1.95 -3.05 9.65
C ASP A 157 3.00 -3.90 10.37
N CYS A 158 2.72 -4.25 11.62
CA CYS A 158 3.63 -5.04 12.46
C CYS A 158 3.28 -6.54 12.43
N GLY A 159 2.29 -6.93 11.64
CA GLY A 159 1.85 -8.31 11.45
C GLY A 159 0.71 -8.70 12.37
N GLY A 160 0.06 -9.82 12.04
CA GLY A 160 -1.17 -10.24 12.70
C GLY A 160 -2.23 -9.14 12.61
N ASP A 161 -2.78 -8.72 13.75
CA ASP A 161 -3.76 -7.64 13.81
C ASP A 161 -3.16 -6.28 14.23
N LEU A 162 -1.83 -6.16 14.35
CA LEU A 162 -1.19 -4.97 14.89
C LEU A 162 -0.86 -3.94 13.80
N LEU A 163 -1.64 -2.86 13.74
CA LEU A 163 -1.38 -1.71 12.87
C LEU A 163 -1.03 -0.48 13.72
N PHE A 164 0.17 0.07 13.55
CA PHE A 164 0.61 1.24 14.33
C PHE A 164 0.51 2.52 13.50
N ARG A 165 -0.36 3.45 13.91
CA ARG A 165 -0.45 4.78 13.29
C ARG A 165 0.60 5.71 13.91
N VAL A 166 1.56 6.13 13.11
CA VAL A 166 2.60 7.08 13.52
C VAL A 166 1.98 8.48 13.63
N ARG A 167 2.21 9.15 14.76
CA ARG A 167 1.81 10.56 14.98
C ARG A 167 2.99 11.50 14.96
N ARG A 168 4.14 11.03 15.44
CA ARG A 168 5.41 11.75 15.39
C ARG A 168 6.53 10.75 15.21
N ILE A 169 7.50 11.10 14.38
CA ILE A 169 8.73 10.35 14.16
C ILE A 169 9.91 11.32 14.12
N GLY A 170 11.08 10.87 14.59
CA GLY A 170 12.33 11.62 14.58
C GLY A 170 13.50 10.69 14.84
N ILE A 171 14.70 11.27 14.95
CA ILE A 171 15.94 10.55 15.25
C ILE A 171 16.40 10.87 16.67
N ASP A 172 16.70 9.85 17.46
CA ASP A 172 17.29 10.03 18.79
C ASP A 172 18.80 10.30 18.72
N THR A 173 19.42 10.63 19.86
CA THR A 173 20.85 10.92 19.96
C THR A 173 21.75 9.75 19.58
N ARG A 174 21.21 8.52 19.48
CA ARG A 174 21.92 7.31 19.04
C ARG A 174 21.63 6.96 17.58
N GLY A 175 21.01 7.87 16.82
CA GLY A 175 20.72 7.69 15.40
C GLY A 175 19.57 6.73 15.09
N ARG A 176 18.74 6.36 16.09
CA ARG A 176 17.60 5.44 15.92
C ARG A 176 16.35 6.23 15.61
N CYS A 177 15.48 5.70 14.74
CA CYS A 177 14.16 6.28 14.58
C CYS A 177 13.35 6.04 15.84
N THR A 178 12.76 7.11 16.38
CA THR A 178 11.90 7.06 17.56
C THR A 178 10.69 7.94 17.34
N GLY A 179 9.65 7.72 18.12
CA GLY A 179 8.44 8.49 17.97
C GLY A 179 7.31 7.96 18.83
N TRP A 180 6.11 8.43 18.52
CA TRP A 180 4.90 7.96 19.18
C TRP A 180 3.71 7.96 18.22
N GLY A 181 2.67 7.25 18.62
CA GLY A 181 1.51 7.00 17.81
C GLY A 181 0.41 6.30 18.59
N THR A 182 -0.52 5.71 17.85
CA THR A 182 -1.64 4.94 18.40
C THR A 182 -1.62 3.54 17.82
N VAL A 183 -1.87 2.54 18.65
CA VAL A 183 -2.09 1.16 18.20
C VAL A 183 -3.52 1.05 17.71
N GLY A 184 -3.70 0.44 16.54
CA GLY A 184 -4.97 0.07 15.96
C GLY A 184 -4.97 -1.38 15.48
N SER A 185 -6.09 -1.78 14.88
CA SER A 185 -6.32 -3.11 14.32
C SER A 185 -6.15 -3.08 12.80
N ALA A 186 -5.35 -4.00 12.28
CA ALA A 186 -5.23 -4.19 10.83
C ALA A 186 -6.54 -4.74 10.24
N ARG A 187 -7.28 -5.54 11.00
CA ARG A 187 -8.63 -6.01 10.64
C ARG A 187 -9.61 -4.85 10.53
N ASP A 188 -9.67 -3.96 11.52
CA ASP A 188 -10.60 -2.83 11.47
C ASP A 188 -10.29 -1.90 10.28
N PHE A 189 -9.00 -1.68 9.98
CA PHE A 189 -8.61 -0.91 8.81
C PHE A 189 -9.07 -1.58 7.51
N ARG A 190 -8.91 -2.91 7.38
CA ARG A 190 -9.39 -3.67 6.23
C ARG A 190 -10.92 -3.66 6.12
N VAL A 191 -11.65 -3.75 7.23
CA VAL A 191 -13.12 -3.61 7.26
C VAL A 191 -13.54 -2.24 6.74
N TRP A 192 -12.84 -1.18 7.15
CA TRP A 192 -13.07 0.15 6.62
C TRP A 192 -12.77 0.23 5.12
N LEU A 193 -11.66 -0.33 4.63
CA LEU A 193 -11.36 -0.39 3.20
C LEU A 193 -12.47 -1.09 2.41
N ALA A 194 -13.03 -2.19 2.93
CA ALA A 194 -14.11 -2.96 2.33
C ALA A 194 -15.48 -2.25 2.33
N GLY A 195 -15.66 -1.25 3.20
CA GLY A 195 -16.93 -0.55 3.38
C GLY A 195 -17.46 0.10 2.10
N PRO A 196 -18.77 0.38 2.02
CA PRO A 196 -19.37 1.01 0.86
C PRO A 196 -18.75 2.39 0.63
N ALA A 197 -18.55 2.78 -0.63
CA ALA A 197 -18.09 4.11 -0.97
C ALA A 197 -18.96 5.16 -0.26
N GLY A 198 -18.33 6.05 0.50
CA GLY A 198 -19.03 7.17 1.10
C GLY A 198 -19.50 8.09 -0.03
N ALA A 199 -20.72 8.61 0.08
CA ALA A 199 -21.09 9.75 -0.75
C ALA A 199 -20.04 10.83 -0.50
N VAL A 200 -19.33 11.25 -1.55
CA VAL A 200 -18.41 12.38 -1.48
C VAL A 200 -19.22 13.55 -0.95
N ALA A 201 -18.93 14.00 0.27
CA ALA A 201 -19.50 15.23 0.77
C ALA A 201 -18.98 16.34 -0.15
N ALA A 202 -19.89 16.87 -0.98
CA ALA A 202 -19.65 18.00 -1.87
C ALA A 202 -19.21 19.24 -1.09
#